data_AF-A0A537AGW6-F1
#
_entry.id   AF-A0A537AGW6-F1
#
_cell.length_a   1.000
_cell.length_b   1.000
_cell.length_c   1.000
_cell.angle_alpha   90.00
_cell.angle_beta   90.00
_cell.angle_gamma   90.00
#
_symmetry.space_group_name_H-M   'P 1'
#
loop_
_entity.id
_entity.type
_entity.pdbx_description
1 polymer ?
#
loop_
_entity_poly.entity_id
_entity_poly.type
_entity_poly.pdbx_seq_one_letter_code
_entity_poly.pdbx_strand_id
1 'polypeptide(L)' 'MWSLLFEQTLNGLQFGVMLFLMAAGLTLVFGIMNFINLAHGSLYMVGAYLAVAATKWTGSYLLGVALGLAGTLVVGMIV' A
#
# COMPACT_ATOMS: atom_id res chain seq x y z
N MET A 1 29.13 -6.60 -37.80
CA MET A 1 27.69 -6.29 -37.96
C MET A 1 26.82 -7.34 -37.29
N TRP A 2 26.93 -8.62 -37.66
CA TRP A 2 26.18 -9.71 -37.00
C TRP A 2 26.50 -9.89 -35.51
N SER A 3 27.76 -9.72 -35.11
CA SER A 3 28.16 -9.74 -33.69
C SER A 3 27.46 -8.65 -32.87
N LEU A 4 27.40 -7.42 -33.39
CA LEU A 4 26.74 -6.30 -32.74
C LEU A 4 25.24 -6.57 -32.53
N LEU A 5 24.55 -7.11 -33.54
CA LEU A 5 23.13 -7.46 -33.41
C LEU A 5 22.90 -8.53 -32.34
N PHE A 6 23.79 -9.52 -32.28
CA PHE A 6 23.75 -10.57 -31.25
C PHE A 6 24.02 -10.02 -29.84
N GLU A 7 25.03 -9.17 -29.68
CA GLU A 7 25.35 -8.52 -28.40
C GLU A 7 24.21 -7.60 -27.93
N GLN A 8 23.60 -6.82 -28.82
CA GLN A 8 22.48 -5.93 -28.48
C GLN A 8 21.22 -6.72 -28.07
N THR A 9 20.95 -7.86 -28.71
CA THR A 9 19.83 -8.72 -28.30
C THR A 9 20.07 -9.35 -26.93
N LEU A 10 21.31 -9.79 -26.63
CA LEU A 10 21.62 -10.31 -25.29
C LEU A 10 21.56 -9.22 -24.20
N ASN A 11 22.03 -8.01 -24.50
CA ASN A 11 21.91 -6.87 -23.58
C ASN A 11 20.44 -6.48 -23.35
N GLY A 12 19.63 -6.43 -24.40
CA GLY A 12 18.20 -6.17 -24.30
C GLY A 12 17.45 -7.26 -23.51
N LEU A 13 17.82 -8.53 -23.70
CA LEU A 13 17.27 -9.64 -22.94
C LEU A 13 17.65 -9.55 -21.46
N GLN A 14 18.91 -9.25 -21.14
CA GLN A 14 19.36 -9.08 -19.76
C GLN A 14 18.57 -7.96 -19.05
N PHE A 15 18.47 -6.80 -19.69
CA PHE A 15 17.72 -5.68 -19.14
C PHE A 15 16.23 -5.99 -19.01
N GLY A 16 15.64 -6.65 -20.01
CA GLY A 16 14.25 -7.11 -19.98
C GLY A 16 13.97 -8.09 -18.85
N VAL A 17 14.86 -9.05 -18.60
CA VAL A 17 14.74 -10.00 -17.47
C VAL A 17 14.85 -9.28 -16.13
N MET A 18 15.75 -8.31 -16.01
CA MET A 18 15.86 -7.50 -14.78
C MET A 18 14.56 -6.73 -14.50
N LEU A 19 14.01 -6.05 -15.50
CA LEU A 19 12.72 -5.36 -15.37
C LEU A 19 11.57 -6.33 -15.09
N PHE A 20 11.54 -7.47 -15.77
CA PHE A 20 10.54 -8.51 -15.59
C PHE A 20 10.56 -9.06 -14.16
N LEU A 21 11.74 -9.38 -13.61
CA LEU A 21 11.87 -9.87 -12.23
C LEU A 21 11.45 -8.82 -11.21
N MET A 22 11.76 -7.55 -11.42
CA MET A 22 11.29 -6.47 -10.56
C MET A 22 9.76 -6.37 -10.56
N ALA A 23 9.13 -6.38 -11.74
CA ALA A 23 7.67 -6.34 -11.87
C ALA A 23 7.00 -7.61 -11.31
N ALA A 24 7.52 -8.79 -11.67
CA ALA A 24 7.04 -10.07 -11.19
C ALA A 24 7.18 -10.20 -9.67
N GLY A 25 8.25 -9.66 -9.08
CA GLY A 25 8.41 -9.59 -7.62
C GLY A 25 7.30 -8.81 -6.93
N LEU A 26 6.95 -7.63 -7.45
CA LEU A 26 5.83 -6.84 -6.92
C LEU A 26 4.49 -7.58 -7.07
N THR A 27 4.29 -8.22 -8.22
CA THR A 27 3.07 -8.99 -8.52
C THR A 27 2.97 -10.24 -7.64
N LEU A 28 4.09 -10.89 -7.33
CA LEU A 28 4.16 -12.06 -6.45
C LEU A 28 3.89 -11.67 -4.99
N VAL A 29 4.48 -10.57 -4.52
CA VAL A 29 4.23 -10.02 -3.19
C VAL A 29 2.74 -9.71 -3.02
N PHE A 30 2.12 -9.02 -3.98
CA PHE A 30 0.69 -8.73 -3.94
C PHE A 30 -0.20 -9.94 -4.25
N GLY A 31 0.28 -10.92 -5.03
CA GLY A 31 -0.50 -12.09 -5.43
C GLY A 31 -0.55 -13.20 -4.37
N ILE A 32 0.50 -13.34 -3.55
CA ILE A 32 0.51 -14.26 -2.41
C ILE A 32 -0.18 -13.63 -1.18
N MET A 33 -0.14 -12.30 -1.05
CA MET A 33 -1.01 -11.60 -0.11
C MET A 33 -2.45 -11.63 -0.64
N ASN A 34 -3.22 -12.63 -0.23
CA ASN A 34 -4.66 -12.78 -0.51
C ASN A 34 -5.51 -11.51 -0.21
N PHE A 35 -4.94 -10.54 0.52
CA PHE A 35 -5.50 -9.22 0.72
C PHE A 35 -4.47 -8.18 0.32
N ILE A 36 -4.61 -7.61 -0.88
CA ILE A 36 -4.08 -6.29 -1.17
C ILE A 36 -4.74 -5.35 -0.16
N ASN A 37 -3.98 -4.99 0.87
CA ASN A 37 -4.35 -4.15 2.00
C ASN A 37 -4.59 -2.68 1.58
N LEU A 38 -5.38 -2.44 0.53
CA LEU A 38 -5.91 -1.10 0.22
C LEU A 38 -6.91 -0.65 1.29
N ALA A 39 -7.39 -1.58 2.12
CA ALA A 39 -8.09 -1.27 3.37
C ALA A 39 -7.26 -0.37 4.29
N HIS A 40 -5.92 -0.44 4.26
CA HIS A 40 -5.08 0.39 5.12
C HIS A 40 -5.23 1.89 4.84
N GLY A 41 -5.35 2.28 3.57
CA GLY A 41 -5.47 3.68 3.18
C GLY A 41 -6.82 4.28 3.57
N SER A 42 -7.91 3.53 3.36
CA SER A 42 -9.25 3.96 3.75
C SER A 42 -9.45 3.96 5.27
N LEU A 43 -8.94 2.95 5.98
CA LEU A 43 -8.98 2.89 7.43
C LEU A 43 -8.16 4.04 8.06
N TYR A 44 -6.99 4.37 7.50
CA TYR A 44 -6.22 5.52 7.96
C TYR A 44 -7.01 6.83 7.86
N MET A 45 -7.69 7.07 6.73
CA MET A 45 -8.52 8.26 6.54
C MET A 45 -9.71 8.29 7.49
N VAL A 46 -10.39 7.16 7.68
CA VAL A 46 -11.50 7.05 8.63
C VAL A 46 -11.02 7.40 10.05
N GLY A 47 -9.88 6.88 10.47
CA GLY A 47 -9.32 7.15 11.81
C GLY A 47 -8.96 8.62 11.99
N ALA A 48 -8.35 9.24 10.98
CA ALA A 48 -8.01 10.66 10.99
C ALA A 48 -9.25 11.55 11.08
N TYR A 49 -10.29 11.28 10.28
CA TYR A 49 -11.54 12.05 10.31
C TYR A 49 -12.28 11.87 11.65
N LEU A 50 -12.36 10.65 12.17
CA LEU A 50 -12.98 10.38 13.47
C LEU A 50 -12.23 11.09 14.60
N ALA A 51 -10.90 11.08 14.60
CA ALA A 51 -10.09 11.78 15.60
C ALA A 51 -10.33 13.30 15.56
N VAL A 52 -10.38 13.90 14.37
CA VAL A 52 -10.66 15.34 14.21
C VAL A 52 -12.08 15.68 14.63
N ALA A 53 -13.07 14.88 14.22
CA ALA A 53 -14.46 15.08 14.60
C ALA A 53 -14.66 14.99 16.12
N ALA A 54 -14.08 13.95 16.74
CA ALA A 54 -14.16 13.74 18.18
C ALA A 54 -13.41 14.85 18.96
N THR A 55 -12.26 15.31 18.46
CA THR A 55 -11.53 16.45 19.06
C THR A 55 -12.36 17.74 19.01
N LYS A 56 -13.04 18.01 17.89
CA LYS A 56 -13.93 19.18 17.76
C LYS A 56 -15.13 19.13 18.70
N TRP A 57 -15.66 17.93 18.97
CA TRP A 57 -16.83 17.75 19.81
C TRP A 57 -16.51 17.75 21.31
N THR A 58 -15.39 17.14 21.70
CA THR A 58 -14.97 17.05 23.11
C THR A 58 -14.08 18.22 23.56
N GLY A 59 -13.51 18.99 22.63
CA GLY A 59 -12.56 20.07 22.94
C GLY A 59 -11.20 19.58 23.45
N SER A 60 -10.99 18.26 23.52
CA SER A 60 -9.77 17.64 24.03
C SER A 60 -9.12 16.76 22.98
N TYR A 61 -7.86 17.04 22.66
CA TYR A 61 -7.07 16.28 21.68
C TYR A 61 -6.86 14.82 22.12
N LEU A 62 -6.58 14.58 23.40
CA LEU A 62 -6.37 13.23 23.93
C LEU A 62 -7.62 12.36 23.82
N LEU A 63 -8.80 12.92 24.17
CA LEU A 63 -10.07 12.21 24.02
C LEU A 63 -10.43 12.00 22.55
N GLY A 64 -10.14 12.99 21.70
CA GLY A 64 -10.35 12.88 20.26
C GLY A 64 -9.52 11.76 19.63
N VAL A 65 -8.23 11.65 19.98
CA VAL A 65 -7.35 10.56 19.51
C VAL A 65 -7.85 9.21 20.03
N ALA A 66 -8.20 9.09 21.31
CA ALA A 66 -8.69 7.83 21.89
C ALA A 66 -9.99 7.34 21.21
N LEU A 67 -10.94 8.25 20.99
CA LEU A 67 -12.20 7.95 20.31
C LEU A 67 -11.98 7.67 18.81
N GLY A 68 -11.07 8.39 18.17
CA GLY A 68 -10.64 8.14 16.80
C GLY A 68 -10.12 6.72 16.64
N LEU A 69 -9.14 6.33 17.48
CA LEU A 69 -8.53 5.00 17.51
C LEU A 69 -9.56 3.89 17.76
N ALA A 70 -10.43 4.07 18.76
CA ALA A 70 -11.49 3.10 19.05
C ALA A 70 -12.45 2.96 17.86
N GLY A 71 -12.83 4.07 17.23
CA GLY A 71 -13.68 4.08 16.05
C GLY A 71 -13.06 3.39 14.85
N THR A 72 -11.78 3.64 14.54
CA THR A 72 -11.10 2.96 13.44
C THR A 72 -10.96 1.46 13.67
N LEU A 73 -10.74 1.05 14.93
CA LEU A 73 -10.62 -0.36 15.29
C LEU A 73 -11.94 -1.09 15.06
N VAL A 74 -13.07 -0.49 15.44
CA VAL A 74 -14.41 -1.05 15.16
C VAL A 74 -14.66 -1.16 13.66
N VAL A 75 -14.35 -0.12 12.88
CA VAL A 75 -14.50 -0.15 11.41
C VAL A 75 -13.61 -1.22 10.79
N GLY A 76 -12.37 -1.37 11.26
CA GLY A 76 -11.44 -2.40 10.80
C GLY A 76 -11.80 -3.82 11.21
N MET A 77 -12.68 -4.02 12.20
CA MET A 77 -13.22 -5.35 12.53
C MET A 77 -14.42 -5.74 11.64
N ILE A 78 -15.10 -4.76 11.05
CA ILE A 78 -16.30 -4.98 10.22
C ILE A 78 -15.93 -5.26 8.75
N VAL A 79 -14.79 -4.74 8.30
CA VAL A 79 -14.27 -4.84 6.91
C VAL A 79 -13.19 -5.90 6.82
#